data_AF-A0A2U1JU57-F1
#
_entry.id   AF-A0A2U1JU57-F1
#
_cell.length_a   1.000
_cell.length_b   1.000
_cell.length_c   1.000
_cell.angle_alpha   90.00
_cell.angle_beta   90.00
_cell.angle_gamma   90.00
#
_symmetry.space_group_name_H-M   'P 1'
#
loop_
_entity.id
_entity.type
_entity.pdbx_description
1 polymer ?
#
loop_
_entity_poly.entity_id
_entity_poly.type
_entity_poly.pdbx_seq_one_letter_code
_entity_poly.pdbx_strand_id
1 'polypeptide(L)'
;MKGGIYNILKAQFLIDDNAIKNWRFIAFTILLAILMIANTQRYEQKVFKIIELTNHVKELRSEFVDKRSELMKLKMESTVSAKMEGKQIFPSAVPPVKIEVKKVEEKNFLERIWQ
;
A
#
# COMPACT_ATOMS: atom_id res chain seq x y z
N MET A 1 9.91 57.98 22.18
CA MET A 1 9.79 56.66 21.51
C MET A 1 8.61 56.58 20.52
N LYS A 2 8.22 57.66 19.82
CA LYS A 2 7.08 57.65 18.86
C LYS A 2 7.49 57.75 17.38
N GLY A 3 8.78 57.90 17.07
CA GLY A 3 9.28 58.12 15.70
C GLY A 3 9.55 56.85 14.90
N GLY A 4 9.90 55.72 15.53
CA GLY A 4 10.34 54.51 14.81
C GLY A 4 9.25 53.92 13.90
N ILE A 5 8.04 53.77 14.42
CA ILE A 5 6.88 53.23 13.67
C ILE A 5 6.42 54.24 12.61
N TYR A 6 6.46 55.54 12.93
CA TYR A 6 6.07 56.62 12.04
C TYR A 6 7.02 56.75 10.84
N ASN A 7 8.32 56.51 11.03
CA ASN A 7 9.33 56.54 9.95
C ASN A 7 9.23 55.32 9.02
N ILE A 8 8.81 54.15 9.53
CA ILE A 8 8.50 52.97 8.69
C ILE A 8 7.26 53.25 7.83
N LEU A 9 6.20 53.84 8.41
CA LEU A 9 4.98 54.23 7.69
C LEU A 9 5.22 55.34 6.65
N LYS A 10 6.14 56.27 6.91
CA LYS A 10 6.55 57.32 5.97
C LYS A 10 7.52 56.84 4.87
N ALA A 11 7.80 55.54 4.79
CA ALA A 11 8.76 54.95 3.85
C ALA A 11 10.18 55.53 3.95
N GLN A 12 10.55 56.14 5.08
CA GLN A 12 11.91 56.65 5.31
C GLN A 12 12.94 55.51 5.26
N PHE A 13 12.53 54.28 5.60
CA PHE A 13 13.30 53.04 5.42
C PHE A 13 13.78 52.81 3.97
N LEU A 14 13.08 53.33 2.96
CA LEU A 14 13.45 53.19 1.55
C LEU A 14 14.32 54.35 1.02
N ILE A 15 14.43 55.45 1.77
CA ILE A 15 15.02 56.73 1.31
C ILE A 15 16.30 57.10 2.10
N ASP A 16 16.52 56.54 3.30
CA ASP A 16 17.75 56.73 4.09
C ASP A 16 19.01 56.21 3.36
N ASP A 17 20.19 56.70 3.73
CA ASP A 17 21.50 56.33 3.15
C ASP A 17 21.79 54.81 3.07
N ASN A 18 21.07 54.00 3.86
CA ASN A 18 21.13 52.53 3.86
C ASN A 18 20.05 51.83 3.00
N ALA A 19 19.33 52.56 2.14
CA ALA A 19 18.22 52.08 1.32
C ALA A 19 18.54 50.81 0.50
N ILE A 20 19.79 50.65 0.05
CA ILE A 20 20.23 49.49 -0.74
C ILE A 20 20.10 48.17 0.05
N LYS A 21 20.37 48.20 1.37
CA LYS A 21 20.29 47.03 2.25
C LYS A 21 18.82 46.64 2.50
N ASN A 22 17.97 47.64 2.59
CA ASN A 22 16.53 47.51 2.83
C ASN A 22 15.80 46.96 1.60
N TRP A 23 16.17 47.39 0.40
CA TRP A 23 15.68 46.81 -0.87
C TRP A 23 16.06 45.34 -1.02
N ARG A 24 17.30 44.96 -0.69
CA ARG A 24 17.73 43.55 -0.66
C ARG A 24 16.92 42.72 0.31
N PHE A 25 16.57 43.27 1.48
CA PHE A 25 15.76 42.58 2.47
C PHE A 25 14.29 42.38 2.03
N ILE A 26 13.70 43.38 1.37
CA ILE A 26 12.35 43.27 0.80
C ILE A 26 12.32 42.21 -0.31
N ALA A 27 13.28 42.24 -1.23
CA ALA A 27 13.39 41.23 -2.28
C ALA A 27 13.56 39.81 -1.71
N PHE A 28 14.35 39.66 -0.63
CA PHE A 28 14.49 38.39 0.07
C PHE A 28 13.16 37.89 0.67
N THR A 29 12.40 38.78 1.30
CA THR A 29 11.09 38.43 1.89
C THR A 29 10.07 38.03 0.82
N ILE A 30 10.04 38.74 -0.31
CA ILE A 30 9.17 38.40 -1.45
C ILE A 30 9.56 37.05 -2.04
N LEU A 31 10.85 36.79 -2.23
CA LEU A 31 11.34 35.50 -2.71
C LEU A 31 10.90 34.37 -1.76
N LEU A 32 11.03 34.59 -0.45
CA LEU A 32 10.60 33.62 0.56
C LEU A 32 9.09 33.36 0.51
N ALA A 33 8.28 34.41 0.33
CA ALA A 33 6.85 34.28 0.15
C ALA A 33 6.49 33.45 -1.10
N ILE A 34 7.17 33.70 -2.23
CA ILE A 34 6.99 32.93 -3.47
C ILE A 34 7.36 31.45 -3.24
N LEU A 35 8.47 31.18 -2.54
CA LEU A 35 8.87 29.81 -2.21
C LEU A 35 7.83 29.10 -1.32
N MET A 36 7.24 29.80 -0.35
CA MET A 36 6.18 29.22 0.48
C MET A 36 4.94 28.88 -0.35
N ILE A 37 4.48 29.81 -1.20
CA ILE A 37 3.32 29.57 -2.08
C ILE A 37 3.58 28.38 -3.01
N ALA A 38 4.75 28.34 -3.64
CA ALA A 38 5.13 27.24 -4.53
C ALA A 38 5.20 25.89 -3.80
N ASN A 39 5.66 25.87 -2.54
CA ASN A 39 5.69 24.65 -1.74
C ASN A 39 4.27 24.17 -1.41
N THR A 40 3.38 25.06 -0.97
CA THR A 40 1.99 24.73 -0.67
C THR A 40 1.28 24.13 -1.89
N GLN A 41 1.43 24.74 -3.07
CA GLN A 41 0.79 24.22 -4.28
C GLN A 41 1.29 22.80 -4.65
N ARG A 42 2.60 22.54 -4.47
CA ARG A 42 3.18 21.20 -4.69
C ARG A 42 2.71 20.19 -3.64
N TYR A 43 2.51 20.62 -2.41
CA TYR A 43 1.97 19.79 -1.34
C TYR A 43 0.53 19.37 -1.68
N GLU A 44 -0.32 20.31 -2.09
CA GLU A 44 -1.69 20.03 -2.51
C GLU A 44 -1.75 19.00 -3.65
N GLN A 45 -0.94 19.17 -4.69
CA GLN A 45 -0.85 18.22 -5.81
C GLN A 45 -0.48 16.80 -5.35
N LYS A 46 0.43 16.67 -4.37
CA LYS A 46 0.77 15.37 -3.79
C LYS A 46 -0.40 14.77 -3.02
N VAL A 47 -1.14 15.58 -2.25
CA VAL A 47 -2.31 15.10 -1.51
C VAL A 47 -3.39 14.58 -2.46
N PHE A 48 -3.66 15.27 -3.57
CA PHE A 48 -4.58 14.78 -4.59
C PHE A 48 -4.15 13.43 -5.16
N LYS A 49 -2.87 13.27 -5.50
CA LYS A 49 -2.31 12.00 -5.96
C LYS A 49 -2.45 10.90 -4.90
N ILE A 50 -2.24 11.20 -3.62
CA ILE A 50 -2.42 10.23 -2.53
C ILE A 50 -3.88 9.75 -2.47
N ILE A 51 -4.84 10.67 -2.61
CA ILE A 51 -6.27 10.32 -2.59
C ILE A 51 -6.63 9.42 -3.77
N GLU A 52 -6.15 9.75 -4.98
CA GLU A 52 -6.34 8.93 -6.19
C GLU A 52 -5.80 7.50 -5.98
N LEU A 53 -4.54 7.39 -5.52
CA LEU A 53 -3.92 6.08 -5.25
C LEU A 53 -4.67 5.30 -4.16
N THR A 54 -5.14 5.98 -3.11
CA THR A 54 -5.91 5.35 -2.03
C THR A 54 -7.22 4.78 -2.56
N ASN A 55 -7.90 5.49 -3.46
CA ASN A 55 -9.13 5.03 -4.10
C ASN A 55 -8.85 3.78 -4.96
N HIS A 56 -7.78 3.77 -5.76
CA HIS A 56 -7.40 2.59 -6.53
C HIS A 56 -7.12 1.38 -5.64
N VAL A 57 -6.39 1.55 -4.53
CA VAL A 57 -6.14 0.46 -3.58
C VAL A 57 -7.45 -0.08 -3.00
N LYS A 58 -8.41 0.80 -2.69
CA LYS A 58 -9.73 0.39 -2.18
C LYS A 58 -10.52 -0.38 -3.22
N GLU A 59 -10.49 0.04 -4.47
CA GLU A 59 -11.14 -0.63 -5.60
C GLU A 59 -10.56 -2.03 -5.83
N LEU A 60 -9.23 -2.15 -5.94
CA LEU A 60 -8.56 -3.46 -6.08
C LEU A 60 -8.88 -4.39 -4.91
N ARG A 61 -8.98 -3.85 -3.68
CA ARG A 61 -9.35 -4.64 -2.52
C ARG A 61 -10.79 -5.14 -2.60
N SER A 62 -11.71 -4.33 -3.13
CA SER A 62 -13.09 -4.76 -3.38
C SER A 62 -13.11 -5.90 -4.39
N GLU A 63 -12.42 -5.73 -5.52
CA GLU A 63 -12.33 -6.75 -6.57
C GLU A 63 -11.74 -8.08 -6.04
N PHE A 64 -10.69 -8.00 -5.22
CA PHE A 64 -10.10 -9.19 -4.59
C PHE A 64 -11.10 -9.94 -3.69
N VAL A 65 -11.89 -9.22 -2.89
CA VAL A 65 -12.89 -9.82 -2.00
C VAL A 65 -14.01 -10.48 -2.81
N ASP A 66 -14.46 -9.84 -3.88
CA ASP A 66 -15.48 -10.38 -4.78
C ASP A 66 -14.98 -11.65 -5.47
N LYS A 67 -13.77 -11.60 -6.05
CA LYS A 67 -13.13 -12.75 -6.70
C LYS A 67 -12.86 -13.90 -5.75
N ARG A 68 -12.43 -13.61 -4.51
CA ARG A 68 -12.25 -14.64 -3.48
C ARG A 68 -13.56 -15.34 -3.17
N SER A 69 -14.66 -14.60 -3.07
CA SER A 69 -15.99 -15.16 -2.81
C SER A 69 -16.48 -16.00 -3.98
N GLU A 70 -16.21 -15.57 -5.21
CA GLU A 70 -16.49 -16.33 -6.43
C GLU A 70 -15.72 -17.67 -6.45
N LEU A 71 -14.42 -17.64 -6.15
CA LEU A 71 -13.59 -18.84 -6.07
C LEU A 71 -14.05 -19.80 -4.98
N MET A 72 -14.49 -19.28 -3.82
CA MET A 72 -15.08 -20.13 -2.78
C MET A 72 -16.33 -20.84 -3.28
N LYS A 73 -17.22 -20.12 -3.98
CA LYS A 73 -18.42 -20.73 -4.58
C LYS A 73 -18.06 -21.82 -5.59
N LEU A 74 -17.06 -21.58 -6.44
CA LEU A 74 -16.59 -22.57 -7.40
C LEU A 74 -15.92 -23.80 -6.75
N LYS A 75 -15.22 -23.60 -5.62
CA LYS A 75 -14.55 -24.67 -4.87
C LYS A 75 -15.49 -25.47 -3.97
N MET A 76 -16.71 -24.99 -3.71
CA MET A 76 -17.66 -25.70 -2.86
C MET A 76 -17.88 -27.13 -3.36
N GLU A 77 -17.77 -28.08 -2.45
CA GLU A 77 -17.88 -29.51 -2.75
C GLU A 77 -19.21 -29.85 -3.42
N SER A 78 -20.30 -29.18 -3.02
CA SER A 78 -21.62 -29.30 -3.65
C SER A 78 -21.61 -28.85 -5.12
N THR A 79 -20.95 -27.73 -5.43
CA THR A 79 -20.83 -27.21 -6.80
C THR A 79 -19.95 -28.10 -7.67
N VAL A 80 -18.86 -28.63 -7.10
CA VAL A 80 -17.99 -29.59 -7.79
C VAL A 80 -18.73 -30.91 -8.04
N SER A 81 -19.41 -31.46 -7.03
CA SER A 81 -20.19 -32.70 -7.15
C SER A 81 -21.27 -32.59 -8.23
N ALA A 82 -22.06 -31.50 -8.21
CA ALA A 82 -23.09 -31.26 -9.22
C ALA A 82 -22.53 -31.18 -10.66
N LYS A 83 -21.32 -30.61 -10.83
CA LYS A 83 -20.66 -30.54 -12.14
C LYS A 83 -20.05 -31.89 -12.57
N MET A 84 -19.66 -32.73 -11.61
CA MET A 84 -19.08 -34.05 -11.84
C MET A 84 -20.14 -35.15 -12.12
N GLU A 85 -21.39 -34.94 -11.74
CA GLU A 85 -22.53 -35.81 -12.08
C GLU A 85 -22.67 -36.02 -13.59
N GLY A 86 -22.50 -34.97 -14.40
CA GLY A 86 -22.51 -35.07 -15.86
C GLY A 86 -21.38 -35.92 -16.46
N LYS A 87 -20.33 -36.20 -15.66
CA LYS A 87 -19.22 -37.09 -16.01
C LYS A 87 -19.36 -38.47 -15.36
N GLN A 88 -20.49 -38.77 -14.72
CA GLN A 88 -20.75 -40.01 -13.97
C GLN A 88 -19.77 -40.26 -12.81
N ILE A 89 -19.16 -39.20 -12.26
CA ILE A 89 -18.25 -39.29 -11.11
C ILE A 89 -19.03 -38.88 -9.85
N PHE A 90 -19.07 -39.77 -8.86
CA PHE A 90 -19.82 -39.57 -7.62
C PHE A 90 -18.88 -39.49 -6.40
N PRO A 91 -19.25 -38.72 -5.37
CA PRO A 91 -18.52 -38.72 -4.10
C PRO A 91 -18.61 -40.10 -3.44
N SER A 92 -17.50 -40.58 -2.88
CA SER A 92 -17.49 -41.83 -2.12
C SER A 92 -18.22 -41.64 -0.80
N ALA A 93 -19.22 -42.49 -0.52
CA ALA A 93 -19.89 -42.51 0.78
C ALA A 93 -19.00 -43.09 1.90
N VAL A 94 -17.95 -43.83 1.53
CA VAL A 94 -17.05 -44.51 2.46
C VAL A 94 -15.74 -43.72 2.56
N PRO A 95 -15.24 -43.43 3.78
CA PRO A 95 -13.98 -42.73 3.95
C PRO A 95 -12.79 -43.55 3.42
N PRO A 96 -11.75 -42.89 2.87
CA PRO A 96 -10.56 -43.58 2.39
C PRO A 96 -9.77 -44.20 3.54
N VAL A 97 -9.34 -45.46 3.37
CA VAL A 97 -8.51 -46.17 4.35
C VAL A 97 -7.04 -45.96 4.02
N LYS A 98 -6.23 -45.58 5.01
CA LYS A 98 -4.78 -45.46 4.87
C LYS A 98 -4.19 -46.87 4.74
N ILE A 99 -3.69 -47.22 3.56
CA ILE A 99 -2.96 -48.46 3.34
C ILE A 99 -1.52 -48.24 3.77
N GLU A 100 -1.19 -48.66 4.99
CA GLU A 100 0.20 -48.75 5.43
C GLU A 100 0.79 -50.07 4.95
N VAL A 101 1.69 -49.99 3.97
CA VAL A 101 2.45 -51.15 3.51
C VAL A 101 3.47 -51.48 4.60
N LYS A 102 3.18 -52.51 5.41
CA LYS A 102 4.19 -53.14 6.27
C LYS A 102 5.25 -53.73 5.35
N LYS A 103 6.36 -53.00 5.15
CA LYS A 103 7.57 -53.59 4.59
C LYS A 103 7.99 -54.70 5.55
N VAL A 104 8.10 -55.92 5.04
CA VAL A 104 8.70 -57.03 5.78
C VAL A 104 10.12 -56.59 6.11
N GLU A 105 10.47 -56.57 7.39
CA GLU A 105 11.84 -56.31 7.83
C GLU A 105 12.72 -57.41 7.23
N GLU A 106 13.47 -57.07 6.18
CA GLU A 106 14.56 -57.93 5.73
C GLU A 106 15.62 -57.90 6.83
N LYS A 107 15.88 -59.06 7.41
CA LYS A 107 16.91 -59.26 8.43
C LYS A 107 18.19 -58.53 8.02
N ASN A 108 18.63 -57.60 8.86
CA ASN A 108 19.84 -56.84 8.62
C ASN A 108 21.01 -57.80 8.35
N PHE A 109 21.90 -57.40 7.46
CA PHE A 109 23.07 -58.16 7.01
C PHE A 109 23.87 -58.83 8.15
N LEU A 110 23.86 -58.22 9.34
CA LEU A 110 24.49 -58.72 10.56
C LEU A 110 23.80 -59.96 11.19
N GLU A 111 22.49 -60.12 11.03
CA GLU A 111 21.75 -61.30 11.52
C GLU A 111 21.97 -62.55 10.64
N ARG A 112 22.31 -62.36 9.35
CA ARG A 112 22.62 -63.46 8.42
C ARG A 112 24.03 -64.01 8.60
N ILE A 113 24.91 -63.28 9.28
CA ILE A 113 26.33 -63.63 9.49
C ILE A 113 26.53 -64.42 10.79
N TRP A 114 25.59 -64.32 11.73
CA TRP A 114 25.65 -65.00 13.04
C TRP A 114 24.68 -66.20 13.15
N GLN A 115 24.27 -66.78 12.03
CA GLN A 115 23.43 -67.99 11.98
C GLN A 115 24.16 -69.16 11.31
#